data_AF-A0A0D4CKG0-F1
#
_entry.id   AF-A0A0D4CKG0-F1
#
_cell.length_a   1.000
_cell.length_b   1.000
_cell.length_c   1.000
_cell.angle_alpha   90.00
_cell.angle_beta   90.00
_cell.angle_gamma   90.00
#
_symmetry.space_group_name_H-M   'P 1'
#
loop_
_entity.id
_entity.type
_entity.pdbx_description
1 polymer ?
#
loop_
_entity_poly.entity_id
_entity_poly.type
_entity_poly.pdbx_seq_one_letter_code
_entity_poly.pdbx_strand_id
1 'polypeptide(L)'
;MHLREFILRLSLCSCLSRRMKYRLLMAAIQQKQITNLAKLTDHLNITFNKRMQWFDEWFSQELRRQTEQNLSMPFITPLDTIYPQRLREIYDPPLVLYYHGNLKLLQYPCLAVVGSRNITKYGEQAINQLLPGVVSSQVAIVSGLAKGVDGLAHQITLLDGGAAIAVIGTGLDGSYPRCNAFLQRQIAQSGLLLTEYPLATTPYPNNFPERNRIIAGLCHACLVVEGSRRSGSLITANLALQDNRNVGAVPGPIDSPMSLGANELIAAGARPILSSQDILEELPDWLFSAK
;
A
#
# COMPACT_ATOMS: atom_id res chain seq x y z
N MET A 1 28.72 6.53 3.95
CA MET A 1 27.26 6.34 3.87
C MET A 1 26.77 6.96 2.57
N HIS A 2 26.17 6.17 1.70
CA HIS A 2 25.55 6.64 0.45
C HIS A 2 24.12 7.16 0.73
N LEU A 3 23.55 7.97 -0.18
CA LEU A 3 22.18 8.51 -0.02
C LEU A 3 21.13 7.40 0.14
N ARG A 4 21.25 6.30 -0.61
CA ARG A 4 20.32 5.17 -0.53
C ARG A 4 20.35 4.49 0.85
N GLU A 5 21.54 4.28 1.39
CA GLU A 5 21.77 3.77 2.74
C GLU A 5 21.23 4.74 3.81
N PHE A 6 21.42 6.06 3.61
CA PHE A 6 20.85 7.08 4.48
C PHE A 6 19.30 7.01 4.53
N ILE A 7 18.64 6.88 3.37
CA ILE A 7 17.17 6.76 3.29
C ILE A 7 16.69 5.52 4.05
N LEU A 8 17.35 4.37 3.83
CA LEU A 8 17.04 3.13 4.52
C LEU A 8 17.21 3.26 6.03
N ARG A 9 18.35 3.79 6.47
CA ARG A 9 18.61 3.97 7.90
C ARG A 9 17.60 4.92 8.54
N LEU A 10 17.24 6.00 7.85
CA LEU A 10 16.22 6.95 8.29
C LEU A 10 14.83 6.32 8.37
N SER A 11 14.48 5.42 7.44
CA SER A 11 13.19 4.72 7.50
C SER A 11 13.09 3.79 8.72
N LEU A 12 14.22 3.23 9.16
CA LEU A 12 14.31 2.34 10.33
C LEU A 12 14.27 3.05 11.69
N CYS A 13 14.55 4.36 11.76
CA CYS A 13 14.50 5.10 13.03
C CYS A 13 13.10 5.05 13.66
N SER A 14 12.95 4.46 14.83
CA SER A 14 11.68 4.34 15.56
C SER A 14 11.27 5.63 16.25
N CYS A 15 12.23 6.48 16.63
CA CYS A 15 11.91 7.70 17.35
C CYS A 15 11.30 8.79 16.45
N LEU A 16 11.31 8.66 15.14
CA LEU A 16 10.80 9.68 14.21
C LEU A 16 9.47 9.26 13.59
N SER A 17 8.52 10.20 13.50
CA SER A 17 7.31 9.96 12.69
C SER A 17 7.64 9.93 11.20
N ARG A 18 6.78 9.28 10.39
CA ARG A 18 6.92 9.25 8.92
C ARG A 18 7.10 10.64 8.32
N ARG A 19 6.30 11.61 8.76
CA ARG A 19 6.40 13.01 8.33
C ARG A 19 7.74 13.66 8.68
N MET A 20 8.28 13.39 9.87
CA MET A 20 9.61 13.89 10.25
C MET A 20 10.70 13.29 9.38
N LYS A 21 10.64 11.97 9.14
CA LYS A 21 11.56 11.27 8.25
C LYS A 21 11.51 11.85 6.82
N TYR A 22 10.32 12.09 6.29
CA TYR A 22 10.17 12.69 4.96
C TYR A 22 10.77 14.10 4.88
N ARG A 23 10.49 14.95 5.87
CA ARG A 23 11.08 16.30 5.95
C ARG A 23 12.62 16.27 6.05
N LEU A 24 13.16 15.34 6.82
CA LEU A 24 14.62 15.12 6.92
C LEU A 24 15.22 14.68 5.58
N LEU A 25 14.54 13.80 4.85
CA LEU A 25 14.96 13.40 3.51
C LEU A 25 14.98 14.60 2.54
N MET A 26 13.90 15.39 2.52
CA MET A 26 13.83 16.58 1.66
C MET A 26 14.91 17.60 2.00
N ALA A 27 15.17 17.85 3.29
CA ALA A 27 16.25 18.72 3.74
C ALA A 27 17.63 18.18 3.30
N ALA A 28 17.87 16.87 3.40
CA ALA A 28 19.12 16.25 2.98
C ALA A 28 19.38 16.38 1.47
N ILE A 29 18.32 16.23 0.67
CA ILE A 29 18.39 16.41 -0.79
C ILE A 29 18.67 17.89 -1.12
N GLN A 30 17.93 18.82 -0.53
CA GLN A 30 18.06 20.26 -0.79
C GLN A 30 19.44 20.79 -0.41
N GLN A 31 19.98 20.37 0.74
CA GLN A 31 21.28 20.79 1.23
C GLN A 31 22.45 20.00 0.61
N LYS A 32 22.16 18.96 -0.20
CA LYS A 32 23.14 18.01 -0.75
C LYS A 32 24.07 17.43 0.33
N GLN A 33 23.55 17.21 1.53
CA GLN A 33 24.34 16.77 2.68
C GLN A 33 23.59 15.74 3.52
N ILE A 34 24.24 14.60 3.77
CA ILE A 34 23.70 13.48 4.58
C ILE A 34 24.56 13.17 5.81
N THR A 35 25.72 13.82 5.95
CA THR A 35 26.70 13.53 7.00
C THR A 35 26.60 14.46 8.21
N ASN A 36 26.13 15.69 8.04
CA ASN A 36 25.96 16.64 9.14
C ASN A 36 24.49 16.67 9.59
N LEU A 37 24.16 15.76 10.50
CA LEU A 37 22.79 15.60 11.00
C LEU A 37 22.30 16.82 11.80
N ALA A 38 23.19 17.56 12.46
CA ALA A 38 22.84 18.79 13.16
C ALA A 38 22.24 19.82 12.19
N LYS A 39 22.92 20.07 11.07
CA LYS A 39 22.43 20.98 10.02
C LYS A 39 21.09 20.55 9.42
N LEU A 40 20.84 19.24 9.30
CA LEU A 40 19.55 18.73 8.81
C LEU A 40 18.39 19.06 9.75
N THR A 41 18.67 19.20 11.04
CA THR A 41 17.64 19.46 12.06
C THR A 41 17.42 20.93 12.35
N ASP A 42 18.31 21.83 11.91
CA ASP A 42 18.27 23.25 12.29
C ASP A 42 17.07 24.01 11.71
N HIS A 43 16.55 23.54 10.57
CA HIS A 43 15.37 24.13 9.92
C HIS A 43 14.10 23.30 10.10
N LEU A 44 14.17 22.22 10.86
CA LEU A 44 13.02 21.39 11.18
C LEU A 44 12.56 21.74 12.59
N ASN A 45 11.28 22.02 12.78
CA ASN A 45 10.66 22.23 14.10
C ASN A 45 10.66 20.92 14.93
N ILE A 46 11.85 20.41 15.24
CA ILE A 46 12.13 19.22 16.03
C ILE A 46 12.64 19.71 17.38
N THR A 47 11.98 19.29 18.46
CA THR A 47 12.40 19.67 19.81
C THR A 47 13.80 19.14 20.12
N PHE A 48 14.53 19.83 21.00
CA PHE A 48 15.86 19.42 21.43
C PHE A 48 15.88 17.95 21.92
N ASN A 49 14.94 17.57 22.78
CA ASN A 49 14.82 16.21 23.29
C ASN A 49 14.65 15.18 22.16
N LYS A 50 13.86 15.51 21.13
CA LYS A 50 13.63 14.61 19.99
C LYS A 50 14.85 14.51 19.08
N ARG A 51 15.59 15.60 18.92
CA ARG A 51 16.88 15.64 18.21
C ARG A 51 17.90 14.72 18.90
N MET A 52 18.01 14.81 20.22
CA MET A 52 18.91 13.96 21.02
C MET A 52 18.51 12.48 20.93
N GLN A 53 17.23 12.15 21.11
CA GLN A 53 16.73 10.78 20.92
C GLN A 53 17.09 10.21 19.54
N TRP A 54 16.94 11.03 18.49
CA TRP A 54 17.29 10.63 17.15
C TRP A 54 18.79 10.42 16.98
N PHE A 55 19.64 11.28 17.53
CA PHE A 55 21.09 11.11 17.44
C PHE A 55 21.56 9.86 18.18
N ASP A 56 21.03 9.61 19.38
CA ASP A 56 21.33 8.40 20.14
C ASP A 56 20.95 7.14 19.37
N GLU A 57 19.72 7.09 18.84
CA GLU A 57 19.27 5.98 17.97
C GLU A 57 20.11 5.89 16.69
N TRP A 58 20.41 7.03 16.06
CA TRP A 58 21.16 7.09 14.82
C TRP A 58 22.56 6.53 14.96
N PHE A 59 23.26 6.75 16.08
CA PHE A 59 24.61 6.23 16.27
C PHE A 59 24.66 4.84 16.90
N SER A 60 23.53 4.32 17.38
CA SER A 60 23.42 3.00 18.00
C SER A 60 23.93 1.86 17.12
N GLN A 61 24.48 0.81 17.75
CA GLN A 61 24.91 -0.41 17.06
C GLN A 61 23.71 -1.17 16.49
N GLU A 62 22.57 -1.17 17.19
CA GLU A 62 21.37 -1.89 16.76
C GLU A 62 20.83 -1.34 15.43
N LEU A 63 20.73 -0.02 15.27
CA LEU A 63 20.29 0.56 14.00
C LEU A 63 21.27 0.26 12.85
N ARG A 64 22.59 0.24 13.12
CA ARG A 64 23.60 -0.16 12.11
C ARG A 64 23.37 -1.59 11.65
N ARG A 65 23.23 -2.52 12.61
CA ARG A 65 22.97 -3.93 12.36
C ARG A 65 21.68 -4.13 11.55
N GLN A 66 20.59 -3.45 11.91
CA GLN A 66 19.33 -3.50 11.15
C GLN A 66 19.48 -2.94 9.73
N THR A 67 20.22 -1.84 9.57
CA THR A 67 20.48 -1.25 8.25
C THR A 67 21.25 -2.24 7.37
N GLU A 68 22.33 -2.83 7.87
CA GLU A 68 23.13 -3.82 7.16
C GLU A 68 22.30 -5.05 6.74
N GLN A 69 21.46 -5.56 7.63
CA GLN A 69 20.56 -6.68 7.31
C GLN A 69 19.57 -6.33 6.19
N ASN A 70 18.93 -5.16 6.27
CA ASN A 70 17.92 -4.76 5.29
C ASN A 70 18.50 -4.28 3.96
N LEU A 71 19.78 -3.87 3.91
CA LEU A 71 20.49 -3.55 2.66
C LEU A 71 20.59 -4.74 1.70
N SER A 72 20.52 -5.97 2.23
CA SER A 72 20.53 -7.19 1.41
C SER A 72 19.23 -7.41 0.63
N MET A 73 18.14 -6.74 1.01
CA MET A 73 16.85 -6.87 0.36
C MET A 73 16.71 -5.86 -0.77
N PRO A 74 16.05 -6.22 -1.88
CA PRO A 74 15.72 -5.26 -2.91
C PRO A 74 14.61 -4.31 -2.40
N PHE A 75 14.84 -3.01 -2.57
CA PHE A 75 13.88 -1.97 -2.21
C PHE A 75 13.91 -0.82 -3.20
N ILE A 76 12.84 -0.04 -3.24
CA ILE A 76 12.74 1.24 -3.96
C ILE A 76 12.49 2.38 -2.98
N THR A 77 12.84 3.60 -3.40
CA THR A 77 12.70 4.84 -2.64
C THR A 77 12.00 5.90 -3.50
N PRO A 78 11.48 7.00 -2.92
CA PRO A 78 10.89 8.09 -3.68
C PRO A 78 11.80 8.73 -4.75
N LEU A 79 13.12 8.49 -4.69
CA LEU A 79 14.10 8.97 -5.66
C LEU A 79 14.27 8.05 -6.89
N ASP A 80 13.77 6.82 -6.83
CA ASP A 80 13.83 5.90 -7.96
C ASP A 80 12.75 6.26 -8.98
N THR A 81 13.07 6.18 -10.28
CA THR A 81 12.15 6.51 -11.37
C THR A 81 10.92 5.59 -11.41
N ILE A 82 11.08 4.34 -10.98
CA ILE A 82 9.98 3.36 -10.91
C ILE A 82 9.04 3.58 -9.71
N TYR A 83 9.41 4.44 -8.77
CA TYR A 83 8.56 4.76 -7.62
C TYR A 83 7.32 5.55 -8.10
N PRO A 84 6.10 5.06 -7.88
CA PRO A 84 4.90 5.67 -8.45
C PRO A 84 4.70 7.11 -7.98
N GLN A 85 4.47 8.02 -8.92
CA GLN A 85 4.20 9.43 -8.61
C GLN A 85 2.98 9.57 -7.68
N ARG A 86 1.90 8.84 -7.96
CA ARG A 86 0.69 8.82 -7.12
C ARG A 86 0.98 8.46 -5.66
N LEU A 87 1.90 7.52 -5.44
CA LEU A 87 2.30 7.12 -4.10
C LEU A 87 3.21 8.16 -3.45
N ARG A 88 3.97 8.95 -4.23
CA ARG A 88 4.79 10.06 -3.73
C ARG A 88 3.94 11.23 -3.25
N GLU A 89 2.75 11.39 -3.82
CA GLU A 89 1.83 12.52 -3.58
C GLU A 89 0.90 12.34 -2.37
N ILE A 90 0.80 11.13 -1.81
CA ILE A 90 0.00 10.91 -0.60
C ILE A 90 0.56 11.68 0.60
N TYR A 91 -0.25 11.89 1.64
CA TYR A 91 0.14 12.66 2.81
C TYR A 91 1.42 12.18 3.52
N ASP A 92 1.58 10.87 3.69
CA ASP A 92 2.76 10.23 4.31
C ASP A 92 3.31 9.12 3.39
N PRO A 93 4.12 9.43 2.36
CA PRO A 93 4.64 8.44 1.42
C PRO A 93 5.74 7.57 2.07
N PRO A 94 5.79 6.25 1.78
CA PRO A 94 6.84 5.39 2.33
C PRO A 94 8.23 5.78 1.79
N LEU A 95 9.23 5.91 2.68
CA LEU A 95 10.60 6.22 2.27
C LEU A 95 11.31 5.03 1.61
N VAL A 96 10.92 3.83 2.03
CA VAL A 96 11.44 2.56 1.54
C VAL A 96 10.26 1.63 1.31
N LEU A 97 10.23 1.02 0.14
CA LEU A 97 9.37 -0.14 -0.14
C LEU A 97 10.27 -1.30 -0.54
N TYR A 98 10.35 -2.30 0.33
CA TYR A 98 10.93 -3.59 -0.02
C TYR A 98 9.97 -4.32 -0.95
N TYR A 99 10.53 -5.12 -1.86
CA TYR A 99 9.72 -5.85 -2.82
C TYR A 99 10.23 -7.24 -3.14
N HIS A 100 9.37 -8.07 -3.71
CA HIS A 100 9.73 -9.30 -4.40
C HIS A 100 8.81 -9.46 -5.62
N GLY A 101 9.36 -9.84 -6.77
CA GLY A 101 8.61 -9.96 -8.03
C GLY A 101 8.84 -8.78 -8.99
N ASN A 102 7.86 -8.50 -9.84
CA ASN A 102 8.02 -7.63 -11.01
C ASN A 102 7.59 -6.18 -10.76
N LEU A 103 8.55 -5.26 -10.60
CA LEU A 103 8.28 -3.82 -10.42
C LEU A 103 7.58 -3.15 -11.60
N LYS A 104 7.62 -3.72 -12.82
CA LYS A 104 6.95 -3.13 -13.99
C LYS A 104 5.43 -3.02 -13.79
N LEU A 105 4.84 -3.85 -12.92
CA LEU A 105 3.42 -3.78 -12.59
C LEU A 105 3.02 -2.45 -11.97
N LEU A 106 3.95 -1.70 -11.37
CA LEU A 106 3.70 -0.36 -10.83
C LEU A 106 3.39 0.69 -11.91
N GLN A 107 3.69 0.39 -13.18
CA GLN A 107 3.39 1.26 -14.32
C GLN A 107 1.99 1.03 -14.90
N TYR A 108 1.31 -0.04 -14.47
CA TYR A 108 -0.01 -0.38 -14.98
C TYR A 108 -1.07 0.54 -14.36
N PRO A 109 -2.26 0.66 -14.98
CA PRO A 109 -3.45 1.10 -14.29
C PRO A 109 -3.64 0.23 -13.04
N CYS A 110 -4.01 0.83 -11.91
CA CYS A 110 -4.06 0.12 -10.64
C CYS A 110 -5.44 0.31 -10.02
N LEU A 111 -6.11 -0.80 -9.71
CA LEU A 111 -7.35 -0.84 -8.95
C LEU A 111 -7.04 -1.41 -7.56
N ALA A 112 -7.31 -0.64 -6.51
CA ALA A 112 -7.34 -1.21 -5.17
C ALA A 112 -8.63 -2.01 -5.00
N VAL A 113 -8.54 -3.26 -4.54
CA VAL A 113 -9.72 -4.08 -4.21
C VAL A 113 -9.66 -4.43 -2.74
N VAL A 114 -10.61 -3.92 -1.97
CA VAL A 114 -10.66 -4.09 -0.51
C VAL A 114 -12.05 -4.50 -0.07
N GLY A 115 -12.15 -5.18 1.07
CA GLY A 115 -13.47 -5.54 1.57
C GLY A 115 -13.48 -6.35 2.85
N SER A 116 -14.58 -7.04 3.07
CA SER A 116 -14.78 -7.86 4.27
C SER A 116 -13.78 -9.02 4.35
N ARG A 117 -13.26 -9.25 5.56
CA ARG A 117 -12.48 -10.46 5.88
C ARG A 117 -13.35 -11.72 5.98
N ASN A 118 -14.65 -11.53 6.21
CA ASN A 118 -15.67 -12.55 6.26
C ASN A 118 -16.63 -12.29 5.09
N ILE A 119 -16.15 -12.55 3.88
CA ILE A 119 -16.93 -12.34 2.65
C ILE A 119 -18.14 -13.28 2.64
N THR A 120 -19.28 -12.78 2.17
CA THR A 120 -20.48 -13.61 1.99
C THR A 120 -20.48 -14.28 0.61
N LYS A 121 -21.37 -15.25 0.39
CA LYS A 121 -21.58 -15.83 -0.94
C LYS A 121 -21.93 -14.78 -2.00
N TYR A 122 -22.67 -13.73 -1.60
CA TYR A 122 -22.97 -12.61 -2.50
C TYR A 122 -21.69 -11.87 -2.89
N GLY A 123 -20.85 -11.52 -1.92
CA GLY A 123 -19.55 -10.88 -2.19
C GLY A 123 -18.64 -11.73 -3.06
N GLU A 124 -18.60 -13.05 -2.83
CA GLU A 124 -17.86 -14.00 -3.69
C GLU A 124 -18.40 -14.01 -5.12
N GLN A 125 -19.72 -14.06 -5.32
CA GLN A 125 -20.31 -14.01 -6.66
C GLN A 125 -20.02 -12.69 -7.36
N ALA A 126 -20.19 -11.57 -6.64
CA ALA A 126 -19.93 -10.24 -7.18
C ALA A 126 -18.48 -10.10 -7.65
N ILE A 127 -17.50 -10.49 -6.82
CA ILE A 127 -16.08 -10.33 -7.21
C ILE A 127 -15.69 -11.25 -8.37
N ASN A 128 -16.23 -12.47 -8.44
CA ASN A 128 -16.03 -13.38 -9.57
C ASN A 128 -16.66 -12.88 -10.87
N GLN A 129 -17.74 -12.10 -10.79
CA GLN A 129 -18.35 -11.46 -11.95
C GLN A 129 -17.58 -10.18 -12.36
N LEU A 130 -17.11 -9.40 -11.39
CA LEU A 130 -16.56 -8.07 -11.62
C LEU A 130 -15.10 -8.09 -12.08
N LEU A 131 -14.23 -8.89 -11.46
CA LEU A 131 -12.79 -8.80 -11.70
C LEU A 131 -12.30 -9.33 -13.06
N PRO A 132 -12.83 -10.42 -13.65
CA PRO A 132 -12.26 -10.95 -14.89
C PRO A 132 -12.20 -9.94 -16.04
N GLY A 133 -13.24 -9.11 -16.21
CA GLY A 133 -13.26 -8.05 -17.22
C GLY A 133 -12.26 -6.92 -16.95
N VAL A 134 -11.94 -6.66 -15.68
CA VAL A 134 -10.93 -5.67 -15.28
C VAL A 134 -9.52 -6.21 -15.52
N VAL A 135 -9.30 -7.47 -15.17
CA VAL A 135 -8.00 -8.15 -15.34
C VAL A 135 -7.63 -8.28 -16.82
N SER A 136 -8.59 -8.66 -17.68
CA SER A 136 -8.37 -8.74 -19.13
C SER A 136 -8.03 -7.40 -19.78
N SER A 137 -8.37 -6.29 -19.12
CA SER A 137 -8.06 -4.92 -19.55
C SER A 137 -6.68 -4.44 -19.09
N GLN A 138 -5.80 -5.34 -18.62
CA GLN A 138 -4.42 -5.06 -18.17
C GLN A 138 -4.34 -4.09 -16.98
N VAL A 139 -5.35 -4.13 -16.10
CA VAL A 139 -5.35 -3.39 -14.84
C VAL A 139 -4.69 -4.26 -13.76
N ALA A 140 -3.73 -3.70 -13.03
CA ALA A 140 -3.14 -4.32 -11.86
C ALA A 140 -4.08 -4.25 -10.65
N ILE A 141 -4.32 -5.41 -10.02
CA ILE A 141 -5.14 -5.52 -8.81
C ILE A 141 -4.23 -5.38 -7.59
N VAL A 142 -4.43 -4.28 -6.85
CA VAL A 142 -3.70 -3.96 -5.62
C VAL A 142 -4.55 -4.35 -4.42
N SER A 143 -4.02 -5.20 -3.54
CA SER A 143 -4.74 -5.55 -2.31
C SER A 143 -3.79 -5.96 -1.18
N GLY A 144 -4.37 -6.29 -0.04
CA GLY A 144 -3.68 -6.47 1.22
C GLY A 144 -3.35 -7.90 1.61
N LEU A 145 -3.70 -8.87 0.76
CA LEU A 145 -3.56 -10.29 1.07
C LEU A 145 -4.30 -10.76 2.35
N ALA A 146 -5.25 -9.96 2.88
CA ALA A 146 -6.05 -10.36 4.02
C ALA A 146 -6.97 -11.55 3.69
N LYS A 147 -7.63 -12.12 4.71
CA LYS A 147 -8.72 -13.08 4.48
C LYS A 147 -9.86 -12.42 3.70
N GLY A 148 -10.73 -13.24 3.08
CA GLY A 148 -11.91 -12.76 2.38
C GLY A 148 -11.55 -12.09 1.06
N VAL A 149 -12.08 -10.88 0.86
CA VAL A 149 -12.02 -10.13 -0.40
C VAL A 149 -10.60 -9.99 -0.94
N ASP A 150 -9.64 -9.55 -0.12
CA ASP A 150 -8.27 -9.35 -0.56
C ASP A 150 -7.63 -10.64 -1.14
N GLY A 151 -7.82 -11.76 -0.45
CA GLY A 151 -7.30 -13.06 -0.88
C GLY A 151 -7.97 -13.53 -2.16
N LEU A 152 -9.30 -13.42 -2.24
CA LEU A 152 -10.07 -13.83 -3.40
C LEU A 152 -9.77 -12.98 -4.64
N ALA A 153 -9.62 -11.66 -4.47
CA ALA A 153 -9.23 -10.74 -5.54
C ALA A 153 -7.91 -11.16 -6.19
N HIS A 154 -6.90 -11.47 -5.37
CA HIS A 154 -5.62 -11.95 -5.85
C HIS A 154 -5.69 -13.34 -6.49
N GLN A 155 -6.50 -14.25 -5.95
CA GLN A 155 -6.69 -15.58 -6.53
C GLN A 155 -7.26 -15.48 -7.95
N ILE A 156 -8.36 -14.73 -8.12
CA ILE A 156 -8.97 -14.49 -9.45
C ILE A 156 -7.96 -13.86 -10.40
N THR A 157 -7.26 -12.81 -9.94
CA THR A 157 -6.25 -12.14 -10.76
C THR A 157 -5.17 -13.09 -11.25
N LEU A 158 -4.65 -13.97 -10.39
CA LEU A 158 -3.61 -14.93 -10.77
C LEU A 158 -4.14 -16.03 -11.69
N LEU A 159 -5.36 -16.53 -11.46
CA LEU A 159 -5.99 -17.54 -12.30
C LEU A 159 -6.20 -17.04 -13.73
N ASP A 160 -6.55 -15.76 -13.87
CA ASP A 160 -6.75 -15.11 -15.17
C ASP A 160 -5.44 -14.61 -15.82
N GLY A 161 -4.28 -14.89 -15.21
CA GLY A 161 -2.97 -14.45 -15.72
C GLY A 161 -2.72 -12.94 -15.60
N GLY A 162 -3.45 -12.27 -14.71
CA GLY A 162 -3.40 -10.83 -14.46
C GLY A 162 -2.25 -10.35 -13.58
N ALA A 163 -2.17 -9.03 -13.43
CA ALA A 163 -1.17 -8.36 -12.63
C ALA A 163 -1.62 -8.22 -11.16
N ALA A 164 -1.13 -9.09 -10.27
CA ALA A 164 -1.41 -9.01 -8.83
C ALA A 164 -0.31 -8.24 -8.07
N ILE A 165 -0.70 -7.22 -7.31
CA ILE A 165 0.19 -6.45 -6.43
C ILE A 165 -0.30 -6.56 -4.97
N ALA A 166 0.42 -7.32 -4.15
CA ALA A 166 0.11 -7.47 -2.74
C ALA A 166 0.94 -6.52 -1.88
N VAL A 167 0.31 -5.77 -0.99
CA VAL A 167 0.99 -4.93 0.00
C VAL A 167 0.78 -5.57 1.38
N ILE A 168 1.86 -5.95 2.08
CA ILE A 168 1.78 -6.70 3.36
C ILE A 168 2.18 -5.85 4.57
N GLY A 169 1.69 -6.26 5.75
CA GLY A 169 1.94 -5.62 7.04
C GLY A 169 3.07 -6.27 7.86
N THR A 170 3.93 -7.04 7.21
CA THR A 170 5.04 -7.80 7.80
C THR A 170 6.31 -7.57 6.99
N GLY A 171 7.45 -8.03 7.50
CA GLY A 171 8.65 -8.19 6.66
C GLY A 171 8.40 -9.18 5.51
N LEU A 172 9.26 -9.12 4.48
CA LEU A 172 9.18 -10.05 3.33
C LEU A 172 9.40 -11.53 3.73
N ASP A 173 10.06 -11.76 4.86
CA ASP A 173 10.30 -13.04 5.52
C ASP A 173 9.10 -13.54 6.36
N GLY A 174 8.08 -12.70 6.54
CA GLY A 174 6.85 -13.02 7.25
C GLY A 174 5.66 -13.26 6.32
N SER A 175 4.66 -13.99 6.81
CA SER A 175 3.37 -14.10 6.12
C SER A 175 2.21 -14.08 7.10
N TYR A 176 1.24 -13.21 6.82
CA TYR A 176 0.00 -13.11 7.57
C TYR A 176 -1.16 -12.69 6.64
N PRO A 177 -2.33 -13.35 6.72
CA PRO A 177 -2.64 -14.50 7.56
C PRO A 177 -2.00 -15.80 7.03
N ARG A 178 -1.74 -16.78 7.92
CA ARG A 178 -1.09 -18.06 7.54
C ARG A 178 -1.82 -18.80 6.42
N CYS A 179 -3.15 -18.71 6.35
CA CYS A 179 -3.94 -19.35 5.28
C CYS A 179 -3.59 -18.83 3.88
N ASN A 180 -3.09 -17.60 3.77
CA ASN A 180 -2.71 -16.99 2.50
C ASN A 180 -1.20 -17.09 2.22
N ALA A 181 -0.43 -17.84 3.01
CA ALA A 181 1.02 -17.96 2.82
C ALA A 181 1.40 -18.59 1.47
N PHE A 182 0.58 -19.52 0.95
CA PHE A 182 0.77 -20.05 -0.39
C PHE A 182 0.51 -18.99 -1.46
N LEU A 183 -0.61 -18.27 -1.36
CA LEU A 183 -0.98 -17.18 -2.27
C LEU A 183 0.08 -16.06 -2.27
N GLN A 184 0.62 -15.68 -1.10
CA GLN A 184 1.71 -14.71 -0.99
C GLN A 184 2.92 -15.13 -1.83
N ARG A 185 3.32 -16.41 -1.73
CA ARG A 185 4.44 -16.95 -2.51
C ARG A 185 4.17 -16.93 -4.00
N GLN A 186 2.95 -17.26 -4.42
CA GLN A 186 2.57 -17.18 -5.83
C GLN A 186 2.67 -15.74 -6.36
N ILE A 187 2.10 -14.76 -5.64
CA ILE A 187 2.21 -13.34 -6.03
C ILE A 187 3.66 -12.88 -6.04
N ALA A 188 4.48 -13.32 -5.08
CA ALA A 188 5.89 -12.98 -5.07
C ALA A 188 6.63 -13.52 -6.31
N GLN A 189 6.18 -14.63 -6.91
CA GLN A 189 6.79 -15.25 -8.08
C GLN A 189 6.28 -14.68 -9.41
N SER A 190 4.96 -14.48 -9.55
CA SER A 190 4.33 -14.08 -10.82
C SER A 190 3.76 -12.65 -10.83
N GLY A 191 3.66 -12.01 -9.67
CA GLY A 191 3.16 -10.66 -9.47
C GLY A 191 4.20 -9.76 -8.80
N LEU A 192 3.74 -8.94 -7.85
CA LEU A 192 4.56 -8.05 -7.06
C LEU A 192 4.12 -8.06 -5.59
N LEU A 193 5.03 -8.39 -4.69
CA LEU A 193 4.84 -8.27 -3.25
C LEU A 193 5.59 -7.04 -2.74
N LEU A 194 4.93 -6.19 -1.95
CA LEU A 194 5.46 -4.94 -1.41
C LEU A 194 5.30 -4.86 0.11
N THR A 195 6.26 -4.26 0.79
CA THR A 195 6.16 -3.91 2.20
C THR A 195 7.03 -2.71 2.56
N GLU A 196 6.56 -1.87 3.49
CA GLU A 196 7.40 -0.83 4.11
C GLU A 196 8.18 -1.38 5.32
N TYR A 197 7.79 -2.56 5.81
CA TYR A 197 8.32 -3.11 7.05
C TYR A 197 9.64 -3.88 6.81
N PRO A 198 10.67 -3.66 7.64
CA PRO A 198 11.92 -4.39 7.52
C PRO A 198 11.75 -5.88 7.82
N LEU A 199 12.79 -6.65 7.49
CA LEU A 199 12.91 -8.06 7.88
C LEU A 199 12.62 -8.26 9.37
N ALA A 200 12.11 -9.44 9.72
CA ALA A 200 11.68 -9.85 11.05
C ALA A 200 10.51 -9.02 11.65
N THR A 201 9.88 -8.12 10.88
CA THR A 201 8.68 -7.43 11.37
C THR A 201 7.50 -8.39 11.45
N THR A 202 7.02 -8.61 12.68
CA THR A 202 5.85 -9.46 12.98
C THR A 202 4.53 -8.73 12.68
N PRO A 203 3.39 -9.44 12.53
CA PRO A 203 2.09 -8.85 12.17
C PRO A 203 1.44 -8.08 13.33
N TYR A 204 1.98 -6.93 13.68
CA TYR A 204 1.37 -6.06 14.69
C TYR A 204 0.04 -5.48 14.18
N PRO A 205 -1.02 -5.40 15.02
CA PRO A 205 -2.32 -4.89 14.61
C PRO A 205 -2.28 -3.51 13.96
N ASN A 206 -1.40 -2.63 14.43
CA ASN A 206 -1.26 -1.27 13.90
C ASN A 206 -0.64 -1.23 12.49
N ASN A 207 0.07 -2.28 12.06
CA ASN A 207 0.67 -2.30 10.74
C ASN A 207 -0.39 -2.36 9.63
N PHE A 208 -1.56 -2.95 9.88
CA PHE A 208 -2.57 -3.14 8.83
C PHE A 208 -3.26 -1.82 8.43
N PRO A 209 -3.76 -0.99 9.37
CA PRO A 209 -4.25 0.34 9.01
C PRO A 209 -3.17 1.22 8.39
N GLU A 210 -1.93 1.16 8.89
CA GLU A 210 -0.83 1.96 8.36
C GLU A 210 -0.48 1.59 6.92
N ARG A 211 -0.46 0.29 6.61
CA ARG A 211 -0.17 -0.18 5.26
C ARG A 211 -1.29 0.14 4.26
N ASN A 212 -2.54 0.29 4.70
CA ASN A 212 -3.66 0.59 3.81
C ASN A 212 -3.47 1.91 3.04
N ARG A 213 -2.72 2.87 3.59
CA ARG A 213 -2.36 4.11 2.86
C ARG A 213 -1.52 3.83 1.60
N ILE A 214 -0.71 2.76 1.61
CA ILE A 214 0.11 2.38 0.46
C ILE A 214 -0.80 1.78 -0.62
N ILE A 215 -1.80 0.98 -0.22
CA ILE A 215 -2.80 0.43 -1.17
C ILE A 215 -3.58 1.56 -1.83
N ALA A 216 -4.12 2.49 -1.04
CA ALA A 216 -4.83 3.67 -1.54
C ALA A 216 -3.93 4.58 -2.39
N GLY A 217 -2.68 4.77 -1.97
CA GLY A 217 -1.72 5.61 -2.69
C GLY A 217 -1.23 5.04 -4.02
N LEU A 218 -1.26 3.72 -4.19
CA LEU A 218 -0.87 3.05 -5.43
C LEU A 218 -1.96 3.10 -6.50
N CYS A 219 -3.23 3.08 -6.09
CA CYS A 219 -4.35 2.92 -7.02
C CYS A 219 -4.76 4.23 -7.72
N HIS A 220 -5.47 4.09 -8.84
CA HIS A 220 -6.21 5.19 -9.47
C HIS A 220 -7.67 5.20 -9.00
N ALA A 221 -8.24 4.01 -8.77
CA ALA A 221 -9.56 3.82 -8.21
C ALA A 221 -9.53 2.72 -7.12
N CYS A 222 -10.49 2.76 -6.21
CA CYS A 222 -10.66 1.79 -5.13
C CYS A 222 -12.06 1.17 -5.21
N LEU A 223 -12.13 -0.16 -5.29
CA LEU A 223 -13.34 -0.95 -5.22
C LEU A 223 -13.52 -1.52 -3.81
N VAL A 224 -14.68 -1.25 -3.21
CA VAL A 224 -15.10 -1.84 -1.94
C VAL A 224 -16.11 -2.96 -2.20
N VAL A 225 -15.72 -4.20 -1.89
CA VAL A 225 -16.59 -5.38 -1.98
C VAL A 225 -16.97 -5.80 -0.56
N GLU A 226 -18.16 -5.42 -0.10
CA GLU A 226 -18.61 -5.64 1.28
C GLU A 226 -17.73 -5.00 2.38
N GLY A 227 -18.37 -4.65 3.49
CA GLY A 227 -17.73 -4.14 4.68
C GLY A 227 -18.78 -3.64 5.67
N SER A 228 -18.59 -3.97 6.95
CA SER A 228 -19.37 -3.34 8.01
C SER A 228 -18.98 -1.86 8.17
N ARG A 229 -19.83 -1.07 8.83
CA ARG A 229 -19.66 0.38 9.04
C ARG A 229 -18.33 0.82 9.67
N ARG A 230 -17.64 -0.07 10.39
CA ARG A 230 -16.33 0.19 11.04
C ARG A 230 -15.24 -0.76 10.55
N SER A 231 -15.37 -1.26 9.33
CA SER A 231 -14.42 -2.20 8.75
C SER A 231 -13.14 -1.51 8.28
N GLY A 232 -12.03 -2.27 8.27
CA GLY A 232 -10.74 -1.76 7.78
C GLY A 232 -10.74 -1.41 6.28
N SER A 233 -11.66 -1.97 5.49
CA SER A 233 -11.82 -1.62 4.07
C SER A 233 -12.33 -0.19 3.88
N LEU A 234 -13.23 0.27 4.75
CA LEU A 234 -13.69 1.68 4.75
C LEU A 234 -12.58 2.66 5.11
N ILE A 235 -11.62 2.26 5.95
CA ILE A 235 -10.43 3.07 6.21
C ILE A 235 -9.66 3.29 4.91
N THR A 236 -9.44 2.23 4.12
CA THR A 236 -8.75 2.34 2.82
C THR A 236 -9.55 3.17 1.82
N ALA A 237 -10.87 3.01 1.77
CA ALA A 237 -11.74 3.80 0.89
C ALA A 237 -11.67 5.29 1.24
N ASN A 238 -11.71 5.63 2.53
CA ASN A 238 -11.56 7.01 2.98
C ASN A 238 -10.17 7.59 2.67
N LEU A 239 -9.10 6.80 2.84
CA LEU A 239 -7.75 7.21 2.42
C LEU A 239 -7.68 7.47 0.91
N ALA A 240 -8.31 6.61 0.11
CA ALA A 240 -8.40 6.79 -1.34
C ALA A 240 -9.11 8.11 -1.70
N LEU A 241 -10.25 8.43 -1.06
CA LEU A 241 -10.93 9.71 -1.25
C LEU A 241 -10.05 10.90 -0.84
N GLN A 242 -9.35 10.81 0.29
CA GLN A 242 -8.43 11.86 0.77
C GLN A 242 -7.27 12.11 -0.20
N ASP A 243 -6.79 11.07 -0.88
CA ASP A 243 -5.74 11.13 -1.90
C ASP A 243 -6.30 11.43 -3.31
N ASN A 244 -7.56 11.91 -3.41
CA ASN A 244 -8.27 12.23 -4.66
C ASN A 244 -8.33 11.04 -5.64
N ARG A 245 -8.65 9.85 -5.12
CA ARG A 245 -8.90 8.64 -5.92
C ARG A 245 -10.40 8.39 -5.99
N ASN A 246 -10.84 7.86 -7.12
CA ASN A 246 -12.22 7.43 -7.30
C ASN A 246 -12.52 6.22 -6.39
N VAL A 247 -13.73 6.18 -5.85
CA VAL A 247 -14.19 5.05 -5.03
C VAL A 247 -15.50 4.53 -5.60
N GLY A 248 -15.49 3.23 -5.92
CA GLY A 248 -16.67 2.46 -6.27
C GLY A 248 -16.97 1.44 -5.19
N ALA A 249 -18.24 1.12 -4.98
CA ALA A 249 -18.65 0.10 -4.04
C ALA A 249 -19.70 -0.82 -4.65
N VAL A 250 -19.63 -2.10 -4.29
CA VAL A 250 -20.62 -3.10 -4.70
C VAL A 250 -21.86 -2.93 -3.82
N PRO A 251 -23.03 -2.55 -4.37
CA PRO A 251 -24.25 -2.42 -3.59
C PRO A 251 -24.68 -3.77 -3.04
N GLY A 252 -25.44 -3.78 -1.96
CA GLY A 252 -25.99 -5.04 -1.42
C GLY A 252 -27.27 -4.85 -0.62
N PRO A 253 -27.86 -5.94 -0.10
CA PRO A 253 -29.11 -5.90 0.64
C PRO A 253 -29.07 -4.89 1.80
N ILE A 254 -30.13 -4.08 1.95
CA ILE A 254 -30.19 -3.01 2.95
C ILE A 254 -30.15 -3.52 4.40
N ASP A 255 -30.52 -4.77 4.62
CA ASP A 255 -30.55 -5.47 5.91
C ASP A 255 -29.28 -6.29 6.18
N SER A 256 -28.38 -6.42 5.20
CA SER A 256 -27.11 -7.13 5.36
C SER A 256 -26.10 -6.28 6.12
N PRO A 257 -25.60 -6.73 7.30
CA PRO A 257 -24.56 -6.01 8.03
C PRO A 257 -23.26 -5.85 7.24
N MET A 258 -23.00 -6.74 6.28
CA MET A 258 -21.83 -6.69 5.41
C MET A 258 -22.00 -5.73 4.24
N SER A 259 -23.21 -5.28 3.93
CA SER A 259 -23.47 -4.32 2.85
C SER A 259 -23.58 -2.88 3.36
N LEU A 260 -23.79 -2.66 4.66
CA LEU A 260 -23.96 -1.34 5.27
C LEU A 260 -22.86 -0.35 4.89
N GLY A 261 -21.58 -0.73 5.00
CA GLY A 261 -20.47 0.17 4.69
C GLY A 261 -20.40 0.54 3.21
N ALA A 262 -20.61 -0.43 2.32
CA ALA A 262 -20.63 -0.19 0.88
C ALA A 262 -21.82 0.71 0.48
N ASN A 263 -23.01 0.44 1.03
CA ASN A 263 -24.19 1.25 0.78
C ASN A 263 -24.05 2.68 1.35
N GLU A 264 -23.41 2.85 2.50
CA GLU A 264 -23.10 4.18 3.06
C GLU A 264 -22.11 4.96 2.18
N LEU A 265 -21.09 4.30 1.62
CA LEU A 265 -20.20 4.94 0.65
C LEU A 265 -20.97 5.41 -0.58
N ILE A 266 -21.87 4.57 -1.11
CA ILE A 266 -22.71 4.94 -2.27
C ILE A 266 -23.59 6.13 -1.93
N ALA A 267 -24.23 6.13 -0.77
CA ALA A 267 -25.05 7.25 -0.29
C ALA A 267 -24.22 8.54 -0.11
N ALA A 268 -22.93 8.42 0.20
CA ALA A 268 -21.99 9.53 0.30
C ALA A 268 -21.39 9.99 -1.04
N GLY A 269 -21.75 9.34 -2.16
CA GLY A 269 -21.34 9.73 -3.51
C GLY A 269 -20.35 8.79 -4.19
N ALA A 270 -19.98 7.67 -3.58
CA ALA A 270 -19.23 6.63 -4.29
C ALA A 270 -20.07 6.00 -5.41
N ARG A 271 -19.44 5.60 -6.51
CA ARG A 271 -20.17 4.99 -7.63
C ARG A 271 -20.68 3.59 -7.26
N PRO A 272 -21.96 3.27 -7.50
CA PRO A 272 -22.43 1.90 -7.42
C PRO A 272 -21.84 1.08 -8.58
N ILE A 273 -21.13 -0.01 -8.24
CA ILE A 273 -20.47 -0.88 -9.22
C ILE A 273 -21.33 -2.12 -9.47
N LEU A 274 -21.80 -2.28 -10.71
CA LEU A 274 -22.68 -3.38 -11.11
C LEU A 274 -22.03 -4.30 -12.16
N SER A 275 -20.96 -3.84 -12.81
CA SER A 275 -20.24 -4.54 -13.87
C SER A 275 -18.76 -4.20 -13.87
N SER A 276 -17.94 -5.00 -14.57
CA SER A 276 -16.52 -4.66 -14.82
C SER A 276 -16.36 -3.32 -15.52
N GLN A 277 -17.31 -2.97 -16.41
CA GLN A 277 -17.28 -1.71 -17.16
C GLN A 277 -17.41 -0.50 -16.24
N ASP A 278 -18.27 -0.58 -15.21
CA ASP A 278 -18.38 0.48 -14.22
C ASP A 278 -17.05 0.75 -13.51
N ILE A 279 -16.25 -0.29 -13.27
CA ILE A 279 -14.92 -0.15 -12.65
C ILE A 279 -13.94 0.50 -13.62
N LEU A 280 -13.95 0.09 -14.89
CA LEU A 280 -13.03 0.61 -15.90
C LEU A 280 -13.24 2.10 -16.15
N GLU A 281 -14.49 2.57 -16.09
CA GLU A 281 -14.83 3.99 -16.23
C GLU A 281 -14.37 4.85 -15.03
N GLU A 282 -14.08 4.23 -13.88
CA GLU A 282 -13.46 4.95 -12.74
C GLU A 282 -11.95 5.11 -12.89
N LEU A 283 -11.34 4.43 -13.87
CA LEU A 283 -9.92 4.57 -14.18
C LEU A 283 -9.74 5.66 -15.26
N PRO A 284 -8.72 6.51 -15.17
CA PRO A 284 -8.52 7.58 -16.16
C PRO A 284 -8.39 7.08 -17.61
N ASP A 285 -9.18 7.63 -18.53
CA ASP A 285 -9.23 7.22 -19.95
C ASP A 285 -7.87 7.19 -20.67
N TRP A 286 -6.98 8.12 -20.31
CA TRP A 286 -5.65 8.23 -20.92
C TRP A 286 -4.76 7.01 -20.62
N LEU A 287 -5.11 6.21 -19.63
CA LEU A 287 -4.40 4.96 -19.30
C LEU A 287 -4.61 3.86 -20.34
N PHE A 288 -5.75 3.86 -21.03
CA PHE A 288 -6.07 2.89 -22.06
C PHE A 288 -5.78 3.39 -23.47
N SER A 289 -5.55 4.70 -23.61
CA SER A 289 -5.32 5.39 -24.87
C SER A 289 -3.85 5.34 -25.35
N ALA A 290 -2.93 4.82 -24.52
CA ALA A 290 -1.49 4.77 -24.81
C ALA A 290 -1.03 3.50 -25.55
N LYS A 291 -1.89 2.90 -26.38
CA LYS A 291 -1.56 1.75 -27.23
C LYS A 291 -1.16 2.17 -28.64
#